data_AF-G7L364-F1
#
_entry.id   AF-G7L364-F1
#
_cell.length_a   1.000
_cell.length_b   1.000
_cell.length_c   1.000
_cell.angle_alpha   90.00
_cell.angle_beta   90.00
_cell.angle_gamma   90.00
#
_symmetry.space_group_name_H-M   'P 1'
#
loop_
_entity.id
_entity.type
_entity.pdbx_description
1 polymer ?
#
loop_
_entity_poly.entity_id
_entity_poly.type
_entity_poly.pdbx_seq_one_letter_code
_entity_poly.pdbx_strand_id
1 'polypeptide(L)'
;MTIRKKAFSVMVEVFERHGTTTLDTPVFELREALIGKYGEISKLVYDIADKGGELCSWRSDLTVPFSRFADMDGKTLVPLIMIYAGYHELISHWLRTHCVVEPFVIATNRQLSTMHPIYKLLHPHLRYTLQINALGREILISSYGVIESTFFTKKYSMELSSVAYDKLWQFDLQGLPNDLLHRGMAVEDPSAQHGLKLAIEVYLPNILLV
;
A
#
# COMPACT_ATOMS: atom_id res chain seq x y z
N MET A 1 6.19 -11.37 17.58
CA MET A 1 7.53 -11.12 16.99
C MET A 1 8.18 -12.34 16.32
N THR A 2 8.04 -13.55 16.87
CA THR A 2 8.74 -14.77 16.39
C THR A 2 8.30 -15.22 14.99
N ILE A 3 7.02 -15.09 14.66
CA ILE A 3 6.48 -15.52 13.35
C ILE A 3 6.92 -14.58 12.22
N ARG A 4 6.89 -13.26 12.44
CA ARG A 4 7.38 -12.26 11.47
C ARG A 4 8.87 -12.50 11.15
N LYS A 5 9.70 -12.71 12.17
CA LYS A 5 11.13 -13.01 11.98
C LYS A 5 11.35 -14.30 11.20
N LYS A 6 10.53 -15.33 11.46
CA LYS A 6 10.61 -16.63 10.78
C LYS A 6 10.14 -16.55 9.33
N ALA A 7 9.09 -15.78 9.04
CA ALA A 7 8.64 -15.53 7.67
C ALA A 7 9.69 -14.72 6.88
N PHE A 8 10.26 -13.69 7.48
CA PHE A 8 11.34 -12.92 6.87
C PHE A 8 12.60 -13.77 6.64
N SER A 9 12.97 -14.64 7.59
CA SER A 9 14.14 -15.50 7.40
C SER A 9 13.95 -16.49 6.27
N VAL A 10 12.77 -17.11 6.14
CA VAL A 10 12.45 -18.04 5.04
C VAL A 10 12.50 -17.33 3.69
N MET A 11 11.97 -16.10 3.62
CA MET A 11 12.06 -15.30 2.40
C MET A 11 13.52 -14.99 2.06
N VAL A 12 14.28 -14.44 3.01
CA VAL A 12 15.70 -14.09 2.81
C VAL A 12 16.52 -15.31 2.37
N GLU A 13 16.35 -16.48 3.00
CA GLU A 13 17.09 -17.69 2.67
C GLU A 13 16.80 -18.22 1.25
N VAL A 14 15.56 -18.09 0.78
CA VAL A 14 15.16 -18.45 -0.58
C VAL A 14 15.79 -17.48 -1.59
N PHE A 15 15.80 -16.19 -1.25
CA PHE A 15 16.34 -15.13 -2.08
C PHE A 15 17.88 -15.19 -2.19
N GLU A 16 18.59 -15.46 -1.09
CA GLU A 16 20.05 -15.67 -1.09
C GLU A 16 20.45 -16.89 -1.93
N ARG A 17 19.69 -17.99 -1.86
CA ARG A 17 19.90 -19.18 -2.70
C ARG A 17 19.79 -18.91 -4.20
N HIS A 18 19.09 -17.85 -4.58
CA HIS A 18 18.97 -17.40 -5.97
C HIS A 18 19.92 -16.23 -6.32
N GLY A 19 20.91 -15.95 -5.46
CA GLY A 19 21.98 -14.97 -5.71
C GLY A 19 21.56 -13.52 -5.51
N THR A 20 20.51 -13.26 -4.74
CA THR A 20 20.01 -11.90 -4.47
C THR A 20 20.49 -11.39 -3.11
N THR A 21 20.62 -10.07 -2.97
CA THR A 21 21.03 -9.39 -1.72
C THR A 21 19.89 -8.52 -1.21
N THR A 22 19.73 -8.45 0.11
CA THR A 22 18.75 -7.58 0.76
C THR A 22 19.04 -6.10 0.47
N LEU A 23 18.03 -5.38 -0.03
CA LEU A 23 18.11 -3.94 -0.27
C LEU A 23 17.29 -3.20 0.80
N ASP A 24 17.97 -2.46 1.67
CA ASP A 24 17.30 -1.46 2.52
C ASP A 24 17.12 -0.19 1.70
N THR A 25 15.87 0.13 1.34
CA THR A 25 15.54 1.39 0.67
C THR A 25 15.25 2.45 1.72
N PRO A 26 16.13 3.44 1.93
CA PRO A 26 15.86 4.51 2.90
C PRO A 26 14.68 5.36 2.42
N VAL A 27 13.81 5.70 3.37
CA VAL A 27 12.59 6.48 3.13
C VAL A 27 12.91 7.98 2.85
N PHE A 28 14.16 8.41 3.05
CA PHE A 28 14.62 9.81 2.93
C PHE A 28 15.82 9.96 1.98
N GLU A 29 15.84 11.04 1.19
CA GLU A 29 16.99 11.44 0.36
C GLU A 29 17.10 12.97 0.18
N LEU A 30 18.31 13.42 -0.22
CA LEU A 30 18.66 14.82 -0.46
C LEU A 30 17.95 15.39 -1.70
N ARG A 31 17.38 16.59 -1.59
CA ARG A 31 16.61 17.27 -2.64
C ARG A 31 17.38 17.52 -3.93
N GLU A 32 18.66 17.86 -3.84
CA GLU A 32 19.52 18.13 -4.99
C GLU A 32 19.71 16.88 -5.86
N ALA A 33 19.74 15.71 -5.22
CA ALA A 33 19.76 14.44 -5.91
C ALA A 33 18.44 14.15 -6.64
N LEU A 34 17.32 14.77 -6.25
CA LEU A 34 15.98 14.55 -6.80
C LEU A 34 15.61 15.52 -7.92
N ILE A 35 16.01 16.80 -7.85
CA ILE A 35 15.53 17.83 -8.79
C ILE A 35 16.17 17.72 -10.19
N GLY A 36 17.41 17.24 -10.30
CA GLY A 36 18.15 17.22 -11.57
C GLY A 36 17.70 16.19 -12.62
N LYS A 37 16.86 15.20 -12.27
CA LYS A 37 16.47 14.09 -13.18
C LYS A 37 14.95 14.03 -13.48
N TYR A 38 14.16 14.94 -12.93
CA TYR A 38 12.70 14.83 -12.87
C TYR A 38 12.03 16.06 -13.48
N GLY A 39 11.54 15.91 -14.71
CA GLY A 39 10.63 16.89 -15.34
C GLY A 39 9.26 16.95 -14.63
N GLU A 40 8.16 16.74 -15.35
CA GLU A 40 6.77 16.96 -14.87
C GLU A 40 6.32 16.15 -13.62
N ILE A 41 7.11 15.19 -13.15
CA ILE A 41 6.86 14.38 -11.93
C ILE A 41 7.30 15.14 -10.65
N SER A 42 7.92 16.32 -10.76
CA SER A 42 8.31 17.17 -9.64
C SER A 42 7.16 17.58 -8.70
N LYS A 43 5.90 17.43 -9.14
CA LYS A 43 4.68 17.68 -8.33
C LYS A 43 4.43 16.64 -7.23
N LEU A 44 5.19 15.54 -7.19
CA LEU A 44 5.05 14.43 -6.22
C LEU A 44 6.19 14.40 -5.18
N VAL A 45 6.97 15.49 -5.09
CA VAL A 45 8.09 15.65 -4.17
C VAL A 45 7.67 16.63 -3.07
N TYR A 46 7.58 16.19 -1.82
CA TYR A 46 7.23 17.06 -0.69
C TYR A 46 8.49 17.47 0.06
N ASP A 47 8.79 18.77 0.08
CA ASP A 47 9.97 19.31 0.76
C ASP A 47 9.80 19.27 2.30
N ILE A 48 10.81 18.75 3.00
CA ILE A 48 10.94 18.66 4.47
C ILE A 48 12.32 19.20 4.85
N ALA A 49 12.39 20.30 5.60
CA ALA A 49 13.66 20.81 6.09
C ALA A 49 14.08 20.06 7.38
N ASP A 50 15.32 19.58 7.43
CA ASP A 50 15.95 19.13 8.68
C ASP A 50 16.33 20.37 9.54
N LYS A 51 16.43 20.20 10.86
CA LYS A 51 16.87 21.22 11.84
C LYS A 51 18.30 21.74 11.57
N GLY A 52 19.07 21.09 10.68
CA GLY A 52 20.35 21.56 10.15
C GLY A 52 20.27 22.48 8.93
N GLY A 53 19.07 22.76 8.39
CA GLY A 53 18.86 23.62 7.22
C GLY A 53 18.98 22.92 5.86
N GLU A 54 19.28 21.62 5.82
CA GLU A 54 19.26 20.83 4.61
C GLU A 54 17.82 20.46 4.22
N LEU A 55 17.50 20.69 2.95
CA LEU A 55 16.19 20.36 2.38
C LEU A 55 16.19 18.88 1.97
N CYS A 56 15.47 18.05 2.73
CA CYS A 56 15.14 16.67 2.40
C CYS A 56 13.78 16.64 1.71
N SER A 57 13.46 15.61 0.92
CA SER A 57 12.11 15.52 0.34
C SER A 57 11.50 14.12 0.49
N TRP A 58 10.20 14.05 0.79
CA TRP A 58 9.41 12.81 0.82
C TRP A 58 9.03 12.41 -0.61
N ARG A 59 9.19 11.12 -0.93
CA ARG A 59 8.75 10.55 -2.21
C ARG A 59 7.48 9.74 -2.03
N SER A 60 6.41 10.14 -2.71
CA SER A 60 5.20 9.31 -2.83
C SER A 60 5.38 8.14 -3.81
N ASP A 61 6.48 8.13 -4.57
CA ASP A 61 6.78 7.08 -5.53
C ASP A 61 8.20 6.50 -5.29
N LEU A 62 8.25 5.24 -4.85
CA LEU A 62 9.48 4.48 -4.62
C LEU A 62 10.15 4.03 -5.92
N THR A 63 9.59 4.34 -7.09
CA THR A 63 10.12 3.94 -8.41
C THR A 63 11.50 4.53 -8.72
N VAL A 64 11.87 5.66 -8.11
CA VAL A 64 13.10 6.44 -8.43
C VAL A 64 14.39 6.03 -7.68
N PRO A 65 14.43 5.95 -6.34
CA PRO A 65 15.62 5.42 -5.66
C PRO A 65 15.90 4.00 -6.16
N PHE A 66 14.81 3.29 -6.42
CA PHE A 66 14.81 1.97 -6.99
C PHE A 66 15.32 1.93 -8.44
N SER A 67 14.95 2.89 -9.29
CA SER A 67 15.52 3.05 -10.64
C SER A 67 16.99 3.51 -10.68
N ARG A 68 17.53 4.01 -9.56
CA ARG A 68 18.97 4.30 -9.44
C ARG A 68 19.76 3.09 -8.95
N PHE A 69 19.23 2.32 -8.01
CA PHE A 69 19.82 1.03 -7.65
C PHE A 69 19.78 0.06 -8.84
N ALA A 70 18.70 0.08 -9.61
CA ALA A 70 18.51 -0.60 -10.89
C ALA A 70 19.64 -0.42 -11.91
N ASP A 71 20.13 0.81 -12.03
CA ASP A 71 21.11 1.23 -13.03
C ASP A 71 22.49 0.62 -12.75
N MET A 72 22.71 0.12 -11.53
CA MET A 72 23.99 -0.46 -11.14
C MET A 72 24.16 -1.94 -11.51
N ASP A 73 23.09 -2.70 -11.84
CA ASP A 73 23.23 -4.14 -12.13
C ASP A 73 22.24 -4.78 -13.12
N GLY A 74 21.17 -4.09 -13.55
CA GLY A 74 20.32 -4.42 -14.73
C GLY A 74 19.57 -5.77 -14.77
N LYS A 75 19.94 -6.78 -13.96
CA LYS A 75 19.47 -8.18 -14.08
C LYS A 75 18.48 -8.61 -12.99
N THR A 76 18.42 -7.89 -11.87
CA THR A 76 17.60 -8.24 -10.68
C THR A 76 16.33 -7.39 -10.56
N LEU A 77 16.17 -6.39 -11.42
CA LEU A 77 15.20 -5.30 -11.26
C LEU A 77 13.78 -5.62 -11.73
N VAL A 78 13.66 -6.16 -12.94
CA VAL A 78 12.38 -6.44 -13.59
C VAL A 78 11.48 -7.33 -12.70
N PRO A 79 12.02 -8.38 -12.03
CA PRO A 79 11.22 -9.19 -11.13
C PRO A 79 10.63 -8.41 -9.94
N LEU A 80 11.37 -7.47 -9.33
CA LEU A 80 10.89 -6.78 -8.13
C LEU A 80 9.81 -5.74 -8.45
N ILE A 81 9.93 -5.01 -9.58
CA ILE A 81 8.87 -4.08 -10.04
C ILE A 81 7.58 -4.86 -10.29
N MET A 82 7.69 -6.01 -10.96
CA MET A 82 6.55 -6.86 -11.22
C MET A 82 5.90 -7.36 -9.93
N ILE A 83 6.71 -7.75 -8.92
CA ILE A 83 6.22 -8.16 -7.60
C ILE A 83 5.48 -7.01 -6.90
N TYR A 84 6.06 -5.81 -6.87
CA TYR A 84 5.45 -4.66 -6.21
C TYR A 84 4.14 -4.25 -6.89
N ALA A 85 4.13 -4.17 -8.23
CA ALA A 85 2.92 -3.87 -8.99
C ALA A 85 1.82 -4.91 -8.73
N GLY A 86 2.17 -6.20 -8.72
CA GLY A 86 1.23 -7.28 -8.39
C GLY A 86 0.69 -7.17 -6.96
N TYR A 87 1.55 -6.89 -5.98
CA TYR A 87 1.12 -6.69 -4.60
C TYR A 87 0.19 -5.47 -4.46
N HIS A 88 0.56 -4.34 -5.06
CA HIS A 88 -0.24 -3.12 -5.03
C HIS A 88 -1.63 -3.36 -5.61
N GLU A 89 -1.71 -3.87 -6.84
CA GLU A 89 -2.99 -4.03 -7.52
C GLU A 89 -3.85 -5.13 -6.89
N LEU A 90 -3.28 -6.27 -6.52
CA LEU A 90 -4.06 -7.42 -6.05
C LEU A 90 -4.41 -7.35 -4.57
N ILE A 91 -3.55 -6.75 -3.75
CA ILE A 91 -3.67 -6.78 -2.29
C ILE A 91 -4.04 -5.38 -1.77
N SER A 92 -3.21 -4.36 -2.03
CA SER A 92 -3.47 -3.02 -1.49
C SER A 92 -4.71 -2.37 -2.10
N HIS A 93 -4.93 -2.56 -3.39
CA HIS A 93 -6.05 -1.99 -4.14
C HIS A 93 -7.23 -2.95 -4.18
N TRP A 94 -7.20 -3.98 -5.04
CA TRP A 94 -8.34 -4.89 -5.25
C TRP A 94 -8.86 -5.50 -3.95
N LEU A 95 -8.02 -6.19 -3.17
CA LEU A 95 -8.48 -6.82 -1.94
C LEU A 95 -8.90 -5.79 -0.88
N ARG A 96 -7.99 -4.91 -0.47
CA ARG A 96 -8.16 -4.05 0.72
C ARG A 96 -9.07 -2.85 0.52
N THR A 97 -9.45 -2.50 -0.72
CA THR A 97 -10.44 -1.45 -0.96
C THR A 97 -11.71 -2.00 -1.60
N HIS A 98 -11.61 -2.81 -2.66
CA HIS A 98 -12.79 -3.26 -3.40
C HIS A 98 -13.47 -4.47 -2.76
N CYS A 99 -12.75 -5.58 -2.58
CA CYS A 99 -13.34 -6.83 -2.11
C CYS A 99 -13.83 -6.74 -0.67
N VAL A 100 -13.05 -6.13 0.22
CA VAL A 100 -13.42 -6.06 1.65
C VAL A 100 -14.60 -5.12 1.90
N VAL A 101 -14.81 -4.10 1.06
CA VAL A 101 -15.93 -3.16 1.20
C VAL A 101 -17.23 -3.76 0.66
N GLU A 102 -17.18 -4.62 -0.35
CA GLU A 102 -18.36 -5.19 -1.00
C GLU A 102 -19.36 -5.87 -0.03
N PRO A 103 -18.94 -6.70 0.95
CA PRO A 103 -19.83 -7.22 1.99
C PRO A 103 -20.57 -6.14 2.79
N PHE A 104 -19.93 -5.00 3.08
CA PHE A 104 -20.57 -3.89 3.78
C PHE A 104 -21.64 -3.23 2.92
N VAL A 105 -21.42 -3.11 1.61
CA VAL A 105 -22.43 -2.62 0.65
C VAL A 105 -23.64 -3.55 0.63
N ILE A 106 -23.41 -4.86 0.55
CA ILE A 106 -24.46 -5.88 0.53
C ILE A 106 -25.24 -5.87 1.86
N ALA A 107 -24.54 -5.88 2.99
CA ALA A 107 -25.17 -5.87 4.32
C ALA A 107 -25.98 -4.59 4.55
N THR A 108 -25.44 -3.42 4.19
CA THR A 108 -26.14 -2.13 4.31
C THR A 108 -27.47 -2.15 3.55
N ASN A 109 -27.47 -2.63 2.30
CA ASN A 109 -28.69 -2.69 1.48
C ASN A 109 -29.68 -3.79 1.94
N ARG A 110 -29.19 -4.90 2.52
CA ARG A 110 -30.03 -6.01 2.95
C ARG A 110 -30.60 -5.87 4.35
N GLN A 111 -29.91 -5.16 5.24
CA GLN A 111 -30.20 -5.13 6.67
C GLN A 111 -30.66 -3.76 7.19
N LEU A 112 -30.43 -2.67 6.44
CA LEU A 112 -30.87 -1.34 6.85
C LEU A 112 -31.96 -0.81 5.92
N SER A 113 -33.04 -0.29 6.52
CA SER A 113 -34.06 0.45 5.79
C SER A 113 -33.47 1.70 5.13
N THR A 114 -34.00 2.10 3.97
CA THR A 114 -33.63 3.37 3.30
C THR A 114 -33.89 4.61 4.17
N MET A 115 -34.76 4.49 5.18
CA MET A 115 -35.04 5.55 6.16
C MET A 115 -34.06 5.54 7.35
N HIS A 116 -33.30 4.47 7.55
CA HIS A 116 -32.39 4.33 8.68
C HIS A 116 -31.27 5.38 8.62
N PRO A 117 -30.95 6.09 9.71
CA PRO A 117 -29.91 7.13 9.70
C PRO A 117 -28.55 6.64 9.20
N ILE A 118 -28.13 5.43 9.62
CA ILE A 118 -26.87 4.82 9.16
C ILE A 118 -26.91 4.49 7.66
N TYR A 119 -28.06 4.06 7.12
CA TYR A 119 -28.16 3.83 5.67
C TYR A 119 -27.95 5.14 4.91
N LYS A 120 -28.61 6.23 5.34
CA LYS A 120 -28.45 7.56 4.71
C LYS A 120 -27.02 8.06 4.78
N LEU A 121 -26.32 7.81 5.89
CA LEU A 121 -24.91 8.16 6.05
C LEU A 121 -24.01 7.36 5.10
N LEU A 122 -24.16 6.04 5.04
CA LEU A 122 -23.27 5.16 4.27
C LEU A 122 -23.55 5.16 2.77
N HIS A 123 -24.82 5.35 2.36
CA HIS A 123 -25.25 5.26 0.96
C HIS A 123 -24.37 6.05 -0.04
N PRO A 124 -24.03 7.34 0.19
CA PRO A 124 -23.17 8.07 -0.75
C PRO A 124 -21.74 7.52 -0.86
N HIS A 125 -21.20 6.93 0.21
CA HIS A 125 -19.83 6.40 0.25
C HIS A 125 -19.70 4.99 -0.35
N LEU A 126 -20.79 4.23 -0.35
CA LEU A 126 -20.87 2.87 -0.90
C LEU A 126 -21.41 2.83 -2.34
N ARG A 127 -21.76 4.01 -2.87
CA ARG A 127 -22.31 4.16 -4.22
C ARG A 127 -21.24 3.76 -5.24
N TYR A 128 -21.65 3.00 -6.25
CA TYR A 128 -20.83 2.49 -7.36
C TYR A 128 -19.88 1.33 -7.05
N THR A 129 -19.62 0.99 -5.78
CA THR A 129 -18.69 -0.11 -5.43
C THR A 129 -19.12 -1.44 -6.03
N LEU A 130 -20.41 -1.80 -5.98
CA LEU A 130 -20.90 -3.06 -6.58
C LEU A 130 -20.75 -3.07 -8.11
N GLN A 131 -21.01 -1.94 -8.75
CA GLN A 131 -20.92 -1.79 -10.20
C GLN A 131 -19.47 -1.94 -10.68
N ILE A 132 -18.52 -1.23 -10.05
CA ILE A 132 -17.12 -1.31 -10.43
C ILE A 132 -16.52 -2.69 -10.11
N ASN A 133 -16.93 -3.33 -9.01
CA ASN A 133 -16.47 -4.68 -8.68
C ASN A 133 -17.02 -5.73 -9.65
N ALA A 134 -18.27 -5.58 -10.10
CA ALA A 134 -18.84 -6.43 -11.15
C ALA A 134 -18.06 -6.30 -12.45
N LEU A 135 -17.77 -5.07 -12.88
CA LEU A 135 -16.93 -4.84 -14.06
C LEU A 135 -15.52 -5.42 -13.86
N GLY A 136 -14.89 -5.19 -12.70
CA GLY A 136 -13.59 -5.75 -12.35
C GLY A 136 -13.56 -7.29 -12.46
N ARG A 137 -14.63 -7.96 -11.99
CA ARG A 137 -14.80 -9.42 -12.15
C ARG A 137 -14.96 -9.87 -13.60
N GLU A 138 -15.47 -9.02 -14.48
CA GLU A 138 -15.70 -9.36 -15.89
C GLU A 138 -14.45 -9.16 -16.74
N ILE A 139 -13.77 -8.01 -16.60
CA ILE A 139 -12.69 -7.61 -17.52
C ILE A 139 -11.29 -7.66 -16.91
N LEU A 140 -11.17 -7.53 -15.58
CA LEU A 140 -9.88 -7.27 -14.93
C LEU A 140 -9.30 -8.53 -14.30
N ILE A 141 -10.02 -9.14 -13.36
CA ILE A 141 -9.56 -10.26 -12.52
C ILE A 141 -10.11 -11.63 -12.96
N SER A 142 -10.94 -11.66 -14.01
CA SER A 142 -11.45 -12.89 -14.64
C SER A 142 -10.34 -13.75 -15.24
N SER A 143 -10.67 -15.01 -15.51
CA SER A 143 -9.83 -15.86 -16.35
C SER A 143 -9.61 -15.21 -17.72
N TYR A 144 -8.37 -15.13 -18.17
CA TYR A 144 -7.97 -14.41 -19.39
C TYR A 144 -8.23 -12.89 -19.35
N GLY A 145 -8.55 -12.32 -18.19
CA GLY A 145 -8.70 -10.89 -17.98
C GLY A 145 -7.38 -10.13 -18.07
N VAL A 146 -7.43 -8.81 -17.91
CA VAL A 146 -6.25 -7.93 -18.02
C VAL A 146 -5.15 -8.36 -17.05
N ILE A 147 -5.48 -8.63 -15.79
CA ILE A 147 -4.50 -9.00 -14.76
C ILE A 147 -3.81 -10.32 -15.11
N GLU A 148 -4.56 -11.37 -15.43
CA GLU A 148 -3.96 -12.67 -15.77
C GLU A 148 -3.05 -12.57 -17.01
N SER A 149 -3.42 -11.72 -17.97
CA SER A 149 -2.69 -11.57 -19.24
C SER A 149 -1.44 -10.68 -19.13
N THR A 150 -1.40 -9.75 -18.17
CA THR A 150 -0.35 -8.71 -18.11
C THR A 150 0.51 -8.74 -16.84
N PHE A 151 0.03 -9.30 -15.74
CA PHE A 151 0.78 -9.39 -14.47
C PHE A 151 1.55 -10.70 -14.37
N PHE A 152 2.70 -10.67 -13.69
CA PHE A 152 3.54 -11.85 -13.52
C PHE A 152 2.85 -12.99 -12.74
N THR A 153 1.88 -12.65 -11.88
CA THR A 153 1.08 -13.59 -11.09
C THR A 153 0.15 -14.45 -11.93
N LYS A 154 -0.23 -14.01 -13.13
CA LYS A 154 -1.06 -14.75 -14.10
C LYS A 154 -2.29 -15.40 -13.43
N LYS A 155 -2.55 -16.69 -13.70
CA LYS A 155 -3.66 -17.47 -13.13
C LYS A 155 -3.70 -17.55 -11.61
N TYR A 156 -2.59 -17.25 -10.92
CA TYR A 156 -2.49 -17.28 -9.46
C TYR A 156 -2.90 -15.95 -8.80
N SER A 157 -3.26 -14.93 -9.58
CA SER A 157 -3.57 -13.59 -9.06
C SER A 157 -4.70 -13.60 -8.03
N MET A 158 -5.79 -14.31 -8.30
CA MET A 158 -6.91 -14.40 -7.36
C MET A 158 -6.63 -15.29 -6.16
N GLU A 159 -5.81 -16.33 -6.34
CA GLU A 159 -5.34 -17.17 -5.23
C GLU A 159 -4.47 -16.36 -4.27
N LEU A 160 -3.59 -15.50 -4.80
CA LEU A 160 -2.76 -14.60 -4.00
C LEU A 160 -3.62 -13.65 -3.15
N SER A 161 -4.64 -13.01 -3.73
CA SER A 161 -5.58 -12.16 -2.97
C SER A 161 -6.33 -12.97 -1.90
N SER A 162 -6.74 -14.21 -2.21
CA SER A 162 -7.42 -15.10 -1.25
C SER A 162 -6.54 -15.45 -0.05
N VAL A 163 -5.29 -15.86 -0.30
CA VAL A 163 -4.32 -16.17 0.76
C VAL A 163 -3.97 -14.92 1.57
N ALA A 164 -3.81 -13.77 0.91
CA ALA A 164 -3.57 -12.51 1.60
C ALA A 164 -4.75 -12.11 2.51
N TYR A 165 -5.99 -12.38 2.10
CA TYR A 165 -7.16 -12.16 2.94
C TYR A 165 -7.14 -13.03 4.20
N ASP A 166 -6.91 -14.34 4.05
CA ASP A 166 -6.85 -15.29 5.18
C ASP A 166 -5.70 -14.99 6.15
N LYS A 167 -4.52 -14.60 5.64
CA LYS A 167 -3.31 -14.50 6.46
C LYS A 167 -2.97 -13.09 6.95
N LEU A 168 -3.35 -12.05 6.20
CA LEU A 168 -2.83 -10.70 6.40
C LEU A 168 -3.90 -9.67 6.71
N TRP A 169 -5.18 -9.95 6.44
CA TRP A 169 -6.24 -8.97 6.60
C TRP A 169 -6.99 -9.17 7.92
N GLN A 170 -7.09 -8.10 8.71
CA GLN A 170 -7.87 -8.06 9.95
C GLN A 170 -8.53 -6.69 10.08
N PHE A 171 -9.85 -6.67 10.27
CA PHE A 171 -10.64 -5.44 10.23
C PHE A 171 -10.19 -4.39 11.27
N ASP A 172 -9.88 -4.83 12.48
CA ASP A 172 -9.41 -4.02 13.60
C ASP A 172 -8.07 -3.32 13.34
N LEU A 173 -7.25 -3.86 12.44
CA LEU A 173 -5.97 -3.29 12.04
C LEU A 173 -6.06 -2.32 10.84
N GLN A 174 -7.21 -2.20 10.18
CA GLN A 174 -7.30 -1.38 8.95
C GLN A 174 -7.56 0.11 9.21
N GLY A 175 -7.98 0.48 10.42
CA GLY A 175 -8.09 1.88 10.81
C GLY A 175 -6.71 2.54 10.82
N LEU A 176 -6.58 3.74 10.26
CA LEU A 176 -5.30 4.43 10.09
C LEU A 176 -4.44 4.47 11.38
N PRO A 177 -4.98 4.79 12.58
CA PRO A 177 -4.22 4.74 13.83
C PRO A 177 -3.61 3.35 14.11
N ASN A 178 -4.42 2.30 14.00
CA ASN A 178 -4.01 0.93 14.30
C ASN A 178 -3.06 0.38 13.23
N ASP A 179 -3.27 0.72 11.96
CA ASP A 179 -2.36 0.37 10.87
C ASP A 179 -0.98 0.97 11.09
N LEU A 180 -0.90 2.26 11.47
CA LEU A 180 0.36 2.94 11.73
C LEU A 180 1.11 2.31 12.91
N LEU A 181 0.42 2.03 14.03
CA LEU A 181 1.00 1.33 15.17
C LEU A 181 1.50 -0.07 14.78
N HIS A 182 0.66 -0.85 14.09
CA HIS A 182 0.98 -2.21 13.68
C HIS A 182 2.20 -2.27 12.74
N ARG A 183 2.35 -1.29 11.86
CA ARG A 183 3.52 -1.18 10.96
C ARG A 183 4.76 -0.62 11.66
N GLY A 184 4.65 -0.11 12.89
CA GLY A 184 5.75 0.56 13.60
C GLY A 184 6.03 1.96 13.07
N MET A 185 5.05 2.58 12.41
CA MET A 185 5.12 3.95 11.87
C MET A 185 4.65 5.00 12.87
N ALA A 186 4.11 4.58 14.01
CA ALA A 186 3.72 5.45 15.12
C ALA A 186 3.93 4.74 16.46
N VAL A 187 3.97 5.53 17.53
CA VAL A 187 3.93 5.09 18.93
C VAL A 187 2.79 5.80 19.65
N GLU A 188 2.21 5.16 20.65
CA GLU A 188 1.22 5.79 21.51
C GLU A 188 1.86 6.94 22.30
N ASP A 189 1.20 8.10 22.25
CA ASP A 189 1.62 9.29 22.98
C ASP A 189 0.38 10.04 23.49
N PRO A 190 0.06 9.91 24.80
CA PRO A 190 -1.09 10.58 25.40
C PRO A 190 -1.02 12.10 25.36
N SER A 191 0.17 12.68 25.12
CA SER A 191 0.36 14.13 25.01
C SER A 191 0.13 14.65 23.58
N ALA A 192 0.09 13.75 22.58
CA ALA A 192 -0.19 14.11 21.20
C ALA A 192 -1.69 14.31 20.96
N GLN A 193 -2.05 15.23 20.06
CA GLN A 193 -3.43 15.62 19.75
C GLN A 193 -4.37 14.44 19.41
N HIS A 194 -3.83 13.40 18.78
CA HIS A 194 -4.57 12.21 18.35
C HIS A 194 -4.13 10.92 19.07
N GLY A 195 -3.46 11.05 20.23
CA GLY A 195 -2.97 9.92 21.01
C GLY A 195 -1.81 9.14 20.38
N LEU A 196 -1.28 9.62 19.25
CA LEU A 196 -0.22 9.00 18.48
C LEU A 196 0.88 10.00 18.13
N LYS A 197 2.12 9.55 18.26
CA LYS A 197 3.30 10.22 17.73
C LYS A 197 3.86 9.39 16.59
N LEU A 198 3.95 9.97 15.39
CA LEU A 198 4.56 9.30 14.24
C LEU A 198 6.04 9.04 14.52
N ALA A 199 6.54 7.89 14.06
CA ALA A 199 7.96 7.52 14.17
C ALA A 199 8.88 8.46 13.38
N ILE A 200 8.28 9.23 12.47
CA ILE A 200 8.93 10.24 11.63
C ILE A 200 8.16 11.54 11.86
N GLU A 201 8.86 12.65 12.15
CA GLU A 201 8.26 13.99 12.16
C GLU A 201 7.90 14.38 10.71
N VAL A 202 6.65 14.19 10.32
CA VAL A 202 6.16 14.58 8.99
C VAL A 202 5.57 15.99 9.07
N TYR A 203 6.08 16.92 8.26
CA TYR A 203 5.57 18.30 8.12
C TYR A 203 4.23 18.37 7.36
N LEU A 204 3.31 17.45 7.63
CA LEU A 204 1.96 17.43 7.03
C LEU A 204 0.93 17.43 8.16
N PRO A 205 0.50 18.62 8.64
CA PRO A 205 -0.31 18.74 9.86
C PRO A 205 -1.71 18.12 9.79
N ASN A 206 -2.15 17.56 8.65
CA ASN A 206 -3.56 17.23 8.40
C ASN A 206 -3.85 15.78 7.95
N ILE A 207 -2.88 14.85 7.96
CA ILE A 207 -3.14 13.46 7.51
C ILE A 207 -3.97 12.63 8.51
N LEU A 208 -4.11 13.09 9.76
CA LEU A 208 -4.87 12.39 10.81
C LEU A 208 -6.37 12.75 10.86
N LEU A 209 -6.88 13.52 9.90
CA LEU A 209 -8.28 13.99 9.86
C LEU A 209 -9.15 13.15 8.92
N VAL A 210 -9.32 11.85 9.20
CA VAL A 210 -10.55 11.07 8.87
C VAL A 210 -10.71 9.94 9.86
#